data_AF-A0A9D6DBP4-F1
#
_entry.id   AF-A0A9D6DBP4-F1
#
_cell.length_a   1.000
_cell.length_b   1.000
_cell.length_c   1.000
_cell.angle_alpha   90.00
_cell.angle_beta   90.00
_cell.angle_gamma   90.00
#
_symmetry.space_group_name_H-M   'P 1'
#
loop_
_entity.id
_entity.type
_entity.pdbx_description
1 polymer ?
#
loop_
_entity_poly.entity_id
_entity_poly.type
_entity_poly.pdbx_seq_one_letter_code
_entity_poly.pdbx_strand_id
1 'polypeptide(L)'
;MHTTSLRKVGGSVMLAVPPAILDLLHLQAGATVGVTIDGGRLVIEPQRPRYTLDELLAQCDASVEEGPEDRVWLDDKPAGSELL
;
A
#
# COMPACT_ATOMS: atom_id res chain seq x y z
N MET A 1 16.10 -5.06 21.74
CA MET A 1 16.94 -5.56 20.62
C MET A 1 16.53 -6.99 20.35
N HIS A 2 16.03 -7.30 19.15
CA HIS A 2 15.68 -8.68 18.78
C HIS A 2 16.84 -9.30 18.00
N THR A 3 17.29 -10.47 18.44
CA THR A 3 18.31 -11.26 17.75
C THR A 3 17.65 -12.48 17.12
N THR A 4 18.01 -12.79 15.89
CA THR A 4 17.48 -13.91 15.12
C THR A 4 18.61 -14.50 14.28
N SER A 5 18.54 -15.80 13.98
CA SER A 5 19.57 -16.52 13.24
C SER A 5 19.20 -16.62 11.76
N LEU A 6 20.22 -16.57 10.89
CA LEU A 6 20.08 -16.87 9.48
C LEU A 6 20.01 -18.39 9.27
N ARG A 7 19.05 -18.86 8.47
CA ARG A 7 18.89 -20.29 8.14
C ARG A 7 18.89 -20.51 6.63
N LYS A 8 19.53 -21.58 6.16
CA LYS A 8 19.52 -21.95 4.74
C LYS A 8 18.14 -22.51 4.36
N VAL A 9 17.56 -22.00 3.27
CA VAL A 9 16.29 -22.46 2.70
C VAL A 9 16.45 -22.58 1.19
N GLY A 10 16.54 -23.82 0.69
CA GLY A 10 16.83 -24.09 -0.72
C GLY A 10 18.18 -23.47 -1.16
N GLY A 11 18.15 -22.67 -2.22
CA GLY A 11 19.30 -21.91 -2.73
C GLY A 11 19.55 -20.57 -2.01
N SER A 12 18.80 -20.25 -0.94
CA SER A 12 18.80 -18.93 -0.30
C SER A 12 18.96 -19.01 1.22
N VAL A 13 18.98 -17.85 1.88
CA VAL A 13 19.05 -17.72 3.35
C VAL A 13 17.86 -16.89 3.82
N MET A 14 17.22 -17.34 4.89
CA MET A 14 16.04 -16.70 5.48
C MET A 14 16.35 -16.20 6.90
N LEU A 15 15.75 -15.06 7.24
CA LEU A 15 15.73 -14.48 8.57
C LEU A 15 14.29 -14.58 9.12
N ALA A 16 14.12 -15.07 10.34
CA ALA A 16 12.81 -15.04 10.99
C ALA A 16 12.53 -13.63 11.54
N VAL A 17 11.42 -13.03 11.14
CA VAL A 17 10.92 -11.74 11.63
C VAL A 17 9.78 -11.99 12.62
N PRO A 18 9.90 -11.57 13.90
CA PRO A 18 8.82 -11.70 14.88
C PRO A 18 7.53 -10.99 14.41
N PRO A 19 6.32 -11.56 14.65
CA PRO A 19 5.05 -10.96 14.23
C PRO A 19 4.87 -9.51 14.67
N ALA A 20 5.25 -9.18 15.91
CA ALA A 20 5.17 -7.82 16.44
C ALA A 20 5.96 -6.78 15.60
N ILE A 21 7.04 -7.19 14.92
CA ILE A 21 7.78 -6.28 14.03
C ILE A 21 7.04 -6.10 12.71
N LEU A 22 6.39 -7.15 12.19
CA LEU A 22 5.55 -7.06 11.00
C LEU A 22 4.37 -6.12 11.23
N ASP A 23 3.73 -6.23 12.40
CA ASP A 23 2.59 -5.38 12.78
C ASP A 23 2.97 -3.89 12.81
N LEU A 24 4.14 -3.55 13.36
CA LEU A 24 4.65 -2.18 13.41
C LEU A 24 4.89 -1.58 12.01
N LEU A 25 5.19 -2.41 11.02
CA LEU A 25 5.42 -2.00 9.63
C LEU A 25 4.19 -2.18 8.73
N HIS A 26 3.07 -2.66 9.30
CA HIS A 26 1.87 -3.06 8.57
C HIS A 26 2.16 -4.05 7.43
N LEU A 27 3.06 -5.02 7.68
CA LEU A 27 3.42 -6.07 6.75
C LEU A 27 2.75 -7.39 7.12
N GLN A 28 2.55 -8.24 6.11
CA GLN A 28 2.03 -9.60 6.28
C GLN A 28 2.93 -10.60 5.58
N ALA A 29 2.86 -11.88 5.99
CA ALA A 29 3.58 -12.95 5.31
C ALA A 29 3.16 -13.02 3.83
N GLY A 30 4.13 -13.07 2.93
CA GLY A 30 3.91 -13.04 1.47
C GLY A 30 3.87 -11.65 0.85
N ALA A 31 3.94 -10.57 1.64
CA ALA A 31 4.07 -9.23 1.11
C ALA A 31 5.42 -9.03 0.38
N THR A 32 5.40 -8.29 -0.73
CA THR A 32 6.61 -7.84 -1.42
C THR A 32 7.25 -6.69 -0.64
N VAL A 33 8.56 -6.76 -0.45
CA VAL A 33 9.35 -5.75 0.27
C VAL A 33 10.57 -5.35 -0.55
N GLY A 34 10.99 -4.10 -0.41
CA GLY A 34 12.28 -3.64 -0.87
C GLY A 34 13.39 -4.13 0.06
N VAL A 35 14.51 -4.55 -0.50
CA VAL A 35 15.70 -4.97 0.26
C VAL A 35 16.92 -4.25 -0.30
N THR A 36 17.59 -3.47 0.53
CA THR A 36 18.78 -2.69 0.16
C THR A 36 19.89 -2.81 1.20
N ILE A 37 21.10 -2.39 0.83
CA ILE A 37 22.24 -2.31 1.74
C ILE A 37 22.57 -0.82 1.95
N ASP A 38 22.54 -0.38 3.20
CA ASP A 38 22.92 0.99 3.59
C ASP A 38 23.87 0.93 4.79
N GLY A 39 25.09 1.46 4.64
CA GLY A 39 26.08 1.52 5.72
C GLY A 39 26.39 0.16 6.38
N GLY A 40 26.37 -0.94 5.62
CA GLY A 40 26.58 -2.30 6.14
C GLY A 40 25.35 -2.89 6.86
N ARG A 41 24.19 -2.23 6.80
CA ARG A 41 22.92 -2.73 7.31
C ARG A 41 22.07 -3.24 6.15
N LEU A 42 21.38 -4.35 6.39
CA LEU A 42 20.31 -4.80 5.52
C LEU A 42 19.05 -4.01 5.89
N VAL A 43 18.58 -3.15 4.98
CA VAL A 43 17.37 -2.36 5.17
C VAL A 43 16.23 -3.04 4.42
N ILE A 44 15.12 -3.26 5.13
CA ILE A 44 13.90 -3.87 4.59
C ILE A 44 12.78 -2.84 4.75
N GLU A 45 12.13 -2.51 3.65
CA GLU A 45 11.06 -1.51 3.63
C GLU A 45 9.81 -2.03 2.92
N PRO A 46 8.60 -1.64 3.37
CA PRO A 46 7.38 -1.96 2.66
C PRO A 46 7.41 -1.40 1.23
N GLN A 47 7.23 -2.26 0.23
CA GLN A 47 7.08 -1.80 -1.14
C GLN A 47 5.63 -1.34 -1.34
N ARG A 48 5.38 -0.05 -1.11
CA ARG A 48 4.09 0.57 -1.43
C ARG A 48 4.11 1.00 -2.89
N PRO A 49 3.07 0.67 -3.68
CA PRO A 49 2.97 1.24 -5.01
C PRO A 49 2.91 2.75 -4.89
N ARG A 50 3.79 3.43 -5.62
CA ARG A 50 3.74 4.87 -5.80
C ARG A 50 2.99 5.09 -7.09
N TYR A 51 1.85 5.74 -7.01
CA TYR A 51 1.07 6.10 -8.17
C TYR A 51 1.24 7.59 -8.45
N THR A 52 1.34 7.92 -9.73
CA THR A 52 1.12 9.27 -10.24
C THR A 52 -0.38 9.47 -10.49
N LEU A 53 -0.82 10.73 -10.54
CA LEU A 53 -2.21 11.05 -10.88
C LEU A 53 -2.57 10.46 -12.25
N ASP A 54 -1.66 10.59 -13.23
CA ASP A 54 -1.86 10.08 -14.60
C ASP A 54 -2.05 8.55 -14.63
N GLU A 55 -1.28 7.79 -13.84
CA GLU A 55 -1.44 6.32 -13.74
C GLU A 55 -2.78 5.92 -13.13
N LEU A 56 -3.31 6.71 -12.20
CA LEU A 56 -4.63 6.45 -11.62
C LEU A 56 -5.74 6.80 -12.61
N LEU A 57 -5.64 7.95 -13.28
CA LEU A 57 -6.61 8.38 -14.27
C LEU A 57 -6.67 7.44 -15.48
N ALA A 58 -5.53 6.86 -15.88
CA ALA A 58 -5.48 5.87 -16.96
C ALA A 58 -6.24 4.57 -16.65
N GLN A 59 -6.53 4.29 -15.38
CA GLN A 59 -7.34 3.15 -14.94
C GLN A 59 -8.85 3.47 -14.92
N CYS A 60 -9.23 4.74 -15.01
CA CYS A 60 -10.63 5.16 -15.05
C CYS A 60 -11.17 5.06 -16.48
N ASP A 61 -12.34 4.44 -16.63
CA ASP A 61 -13.10 4.50 -17.87
C ASP A 61 -14.06 5.69 -17.82
N ALA A 62 -13.66 6.78 -18.50
CA ALA A 62 -14.45 8.01 -18.59
C ALA A 62 -15.72 7.87 -19.45
N SER A 63 -15.92 6.72 -20.10
CA SER A 63 -17.14 6.43 -20.87
C SER A 63 -18.22 5.71 -20.05
N VAL A 64 -17.92 5.36 -18.80
CA VAL A 64 -18.91 4.78 -17.88
C VAL A 64 -19.97 5.82 -17.59
N GLU A 65 -21.21 5.50 -17.95
CA GLU A 65 -22.36 6.32 -17.58
C GLU A 65 -22.57 6.26 -16.06
N GLU A 66 -22.90 7.43 -15.49
CA GLU A 66 -23.19 7.59 -14.07
C GLU A 66 -24.34 6.66 -13.64
N GLY A 67 -24.14 5.99 -12.51
CA GLY A 67 -25.14 5.10 -11.95
C GLY A 67 -26.39 5.87 -11.49
N PRO A 68 -27.52 5.19 -11.31
CA PRO A 68 -28.73 5.82 -10.77
C PRO A 68 -28.51 6.41 -9.37
N GLU A 69 -27.62 5.84 -8.55
CA GLU A 69 -27.25 6.40 -7.24
C GLU A 69 -26.43 7.70 -7.38
N ASP A 70 -25.47 7.72 -8.32
CA ASP A 70 -24.66 8.92 -8.59
C ASP A 70 -25.54 10.07 -9.06
N ARG A 71 -26.51 9.78 -9.94
CA ARG A 71 -27.48 10.77 -10.43
C ARG A 71 -28.35 11.33 -9.32
N VAL A 72 -28.82 10.49 -8.39
CA VAL A 72 -29.57 10.96 -7.22
C VAL A 72 -28.74 11.93 -6.37
N TRP A 73 -27.45 11.64 -6.20
CA TRP A 73 -26.54 12.52 -5.44
C TRP A 73 -26.21 13.82 -6.17
N LEU A 74 -25.97 13.76 -7.48
CA LEU A 74 -25.66 14.91 -8.34
C LEU A 74 -26.85 15.85 -8.55
N ASP A 75 -28.05 15.30 -8.65
CA ASP A 75 -29.29 16.05 -8.83
C ASP A 75 -29.89 16.56 -7.49
N ASP A 76 -29.32 16.18 -6.35
CA ASP A 76 -29.82 16.61 -5.05
C ASP A 76 -29.60 18.11 -4.84
N LYS A 77 -30.52 18.73 -4.10
CA LYS A 77 -30.48 20.16 -3.86
C LYS A 77 -29.39 20.49 -2.83
N PRO A 78 -28.72 21.65 -2.96
CA PRO A 78 -27.81 22.13 -1.93
C PRO A 78 -28.52 22.18 -0.57
N ALA A 79 -28.00 21.42 0.40
CA ALA A 79 -28.53 21.35 1.77
C ALA A 79 -27.71 22.20 2.77
N GLY A 80 -26.59 22.78 2.34
CA GLY A 80 -25.71 23.62 3.16
C GLY A 80 -26.23 25.05 3.35
N SER A 81 -25.82 25.71 4.44
CA SER A 81 -26.11 27.13 4.72
C SER A 81 -24.91 28.04 4.39
N GLU A 82 -24.09 27.65 3.41
CA GLU A 82 -22.88 28.36 3.07
C GLU A 82 -23.24 29.68 2.35
N LEU A 83 -22.61 30.77 2.78
CA LEU A 83 -22.73 32.07 2.10
C LEU A 83 -21.92 32.00 0.81
N LEU A 84 -22.58 32.28 -0.32
CA LEU A 84 -21.96 32.45 -1.64
C LEU A 84 -21.08 33.71 -1.69
#